data_AF-A0A392PC62-F1
#
_entry.id   AF-A0A392PC62-F1
#
_cell.length_a   1.000
_cell.length_b   1.000
_cell.length_c   1.000
_cell.angle_alpha   90.00
_cell.angle_beta   90.00
_cell.angle_gamma   90.00
#
_symmetry.space_group_name_H-M   'P 1'
#
loop_
_entity.id
_entity.type
_entity.pdbx_description
1 polymer ?
#
loop_
_entity_poly.entity_id
_entity_poly.type
_entity_poly.pdbx_seq_one_letter_code
_entity_poly.pdbx_strand_id
1 'polypeptide(L)' 'CKQDLEGAEEYYSRAILADPNDGEVLSQYGKLIWELHHDQERASSYFERAVQASPED' A
#
# COMPACT_ATOMS: atom_id res chain seq x y z
N CYS A 1 -14.71 -5.66 9.28
CA CYS A 1 -14.08 -6.68 10.15
C CYS A 1 -12.59 -6.75 9.78
N LYS A 2 -11.69 -7.23 10.66
CA LYS A 2 -10.26 -7.41 10.27
C LYS A 2 -10.09 -8.34 9.05
N GLN A 3 -11.05 -9.24 8.84
CA GLN A 3 -11.12 -10.17 7.71
C GLN A 3 -11.15 -9.50 6.32
N ASP A 4 -11.67 -8.28 6.20
CA ASP A 4 -11.70 -7.57 4.91
C ASP A 4 -10.30 -7.05 4.52
N LEU A 5 -9.43 -6.83 5.51
CA LEU A 5 -8.11 -6.25 5.32
C LEU A 5 -7.10 -7.28 4.82
N GLU A 6 -7.15 -8.53 5.30
CA GLU A 6 -6.30 -9.62 4.82
C GLU A 6 -6.55 -9.93 3.33
N GLY A 7 -7.82 -9.91 2.89
CA GLY A 7 -8.16 -10.06 1.47
C GLY A 7 -7.69 -8.88 0.61
N ALA A 8 -7.74 -7.66 1.17
CA ALA A 8 -7.22 -6.48 0.52
C ALA A 8 -5.69 -6.53 0.38
N GLU A 9 -4.98 -7.08 1.37
CA GLU A 9 -3.52 -7.20 1.35
C GLU A 9 -3.07 -8.07 0.16
N GLU A 10 -3.71 -9.21 -0.03
CA GLU A 10 -3.42 -10.08 -1.17
C GLU A 10 -3.76 -9.42 -2.52
N TYR A 11 -4.88 -8.70 -2.58
CA TYR A 11 -5.29 -7.97 -3.79
C TYR A 11 -4.26 -6.91 -4.18
N TYR A 12 -3.85 -6.05 -3.23
CA TYR A 12 -2.86 -5.02 -3.47
C TYR A 12 -1.47 -5.60 -3.71
N SER A 13 -1.09 -6.70 -3.05
CA SER A 13 0.18 -7.38 -3.33
C SER A 13 0.25 -7.84 -4.79
N ARG A 14 -0.83 -8.40 -5.33
CA ARG A 14 -0.94 -8.75 -6.76
C ARG A 14 -0.92 -7.52 -7.66
N ALA A 15 -1.56 -6.43 -7.26
CA ALA A 15 -1.54 -5.18 -8.01
C ALA A 15 -0.13 -4.57 -8.07
N ILE A 16 0.63 -4.55 -6.96
CA ILE A 16 2.04 -4.10 -6.92
C ILE A 16 2.93 -5.00 -7.79
N LEU A 17 2.65 -6.31 -7.84
CA LEU A 17 3.38 -7.22 -8.73
C LEU A 17 3.07 -6.96 -10.21
N ALA A 18 1.85 -6.55 -10.52
CA ALA A 18 1.44 -6.21 -11.88
C ALA A 18 1.99 -4.83 -12.31
N ASP A 19 1.89 -3.83 -11.43
CA ASP A 19 2.45 -2.50 -11.62
C ASP A 19 3.11 -1.99 -10.32
N PRO A 20 4.44 -2.09 -10.21
CA PRO A 20 5.16 -1.68 -9.00
C PRO A 20 5.32 -0.17 -8.87
N ASN A 21 4.94 0.62 -9.88
CA ASN A 21 4.98 2.08 -9.87
C ASN A 21 3.58 2.70 -9.89
N ASP A 22 2.57 1.95 -9.47
CA ASP A 22 1.24 2.52 -9.25
C ASP A 22 1.19 3.19 -7.86
N GLY A 23 1.29 4.53 -7.86
CA GLY A 23 1.28 5.33 -6.64
C GLY A 23 -0.04 5.24 -5.87
N GLU A 24 -1.16 4.98 -6.53
CA GLU A 24 -2.45 4.80 -5.89
C GLU A 24 -2.48 3.47 -5.12
N VAL A 25 -2.06 2.39 -5.76
CA VAL A 25 -1.96 1.06 -5.14
C VAL A 25 -1.00 1.08 -3.94
N LEU A 26 0.18 1.71 -4.08
CA LEU A 26 1.17 1.82 -3.01
C LEU A 26 0.62 2.62 -1.80
N SER A 27 -0.12 3.70 -2.05
CA SER A 27 -0.76 4.50 -0.98
C SER A 27 -1.85 3.73 -0.26
N GLN A 28 -2.71 3.02 -0.99
CA GLN A 28 -3.74 2.17 -0.39
C GLN A 28 -3.15 1.02 0.42
N TYR A 29 -2.06 0.41 -0.08
CA TYR A 29 -1.34 -0.64 0.63
C TYR A 29 -0.68 -0.12 1.92
N GLY A 30 -0.02 1.04 1.88
CA GLY A 30 0.56 1.66 3.07
C GLY A 30 -0.49 1.93 4.16
N LYS A 31 -1.66 2.44 3.78
CA LYS A 31 -2.80 2.65 4.69
C LYS A 31 -3.33 1.34 5.27
N LEU A 32 -3.40 0.30 4.45
CA LEU A 32 -3.85 -1.02 4.87
C LEU A 32 -2.91 -1.62 5.93
N ILE A 33 -1.59 -1.55 5.69
CA ILE A 33 -0.57 -2.02 6.63
C ILE A 33 -0.63 -1.25 7.96
N TRP A 34 -0.89 0.05 7.90
CA TRP A 34 -1.11 0.87 9.09
C TRP A 34 -2.31 0.38 9.93
N GLU A 35 -3.43 0.03 9.29
CA GLU A 35 -4.64 -0.44 10.00
C GLU A 35 -4.51 -1.90 10.48
N LEU A 36 -3.80 -2.75 9.74
CA LEU A 36 -3.61 -4.18 10.08
C LEU A 36 -2.55 -4.39 11.17
N HIS A 37 -1.38 -3.78 10.97
CA HIS A 37 -0.19 -4.02 11.79
C HIS A 37 0.10 -2.87 12.76
N HIS A 38 -0.53 -1.70 12.60
CA HIS A 38 -0.18 -0.48 13.33
C HIS A 38 1.31 -0.13 13.23
N ASP A 39 1.93 -0.50 12.10
CA ASP A 39 3.35 -0.33 11.84
C ASP A 39 3.58 0.91 10.99
N GLN A 40 4.01 2.00 11.65
CA GLN A 40 4.20 3.31 11.01
C GLN A 40 5.34 3.31 10.02
N GLU A 41 6.43 2.65 10.37
CA GLU A 41 7.66 2.66 9.58
C GLU A 41 7.41 1.96 8.25
N ARG A 42 6.77 0.80 8.32
CA ARG A 42 6.38 0.04 7.13
C ARG A 42 5.38 0.80 6.27
N ALA A 43 4.32 1.36 6.86
CA ALA A 43 3.33 2.15 6.14
C ALA A 43 3.96 3.38 5.45
N SER A 44 4.82 4.11 6.17
CA SER A 44 5.49 5.31 5.65
C SER A 44 6.39 4.99 4.46
N SER A 45 7.10 3.86 4.50
CA SER A 45 7.93 3.43 3.38
C SER A 45 7.11 3.19 2.10
N TYR A 46 5.89 2.64 2.21
CA TYR A 46 5.00 2.46 1.05
C TYR A 46 4.43 3.80 0.55
N PHE A 47 4.12 4.74 1.43
CA PHE A 47 3.71 6.09 1.04
C PHE A 47 4.82 6.88 0.35
N GLU A 48 6.06 6.80 0.83
CA GLU A 48 7.20 7.42 0.16
C GLU A 48 7.41 6.84 -1.25
N ARG A 49 7.20 5.53 -1.39
CA ARG A 49 7.28 4.84 -2.67
C ARG A 49 6.14 5.26 -3.61
N ALA A 50 4.95 5.47 -3.07
CA ALA A 50 3.81 6.00 -3.81
C ALA A 50 4.08 7.41 -4.36
N VAL A 51 4.65 8.30 -3.54
CA VAL A 51 5.02 9.67 -3.94
C VAL A 51 6.13 9.65 -5.01
N GLN A 52 7.11 8.74 -4.87
CA GLN A 52 8.14 8.58 -5.90
C GLN A 52 7.58 8.02 -7.21
N ALA A 53 6.55 7.19 -7.14
CA ALA A 53 5.90 6.57 -8.29
C ALA A 53 4.98 7.54 -9.03
N SER A 54 4.40 8.52 -8.32
CA SER A 54 3.60 9.61 -8.88
C SER A 54 4.19 10.96 -8.49
N PRO A 55 5.32 11.37 -9.10
CA PRO A 55 5.94 12.67 -8.83
C PRO A 55 5.19 13.86 -9.49
N GLU A 56 4.02 13.62 -10.10
CA GLU A 56 3.32 14.56 -10.99
C GLU A 56 1.99 15.14 -10.44
N ASP A 57 1.73 15.08 -9.13
CA ASP A 57 0.60 15.82 -8.50
C ASP A 57 1.06 17.16 -7.87
#